data_AF-A0A7I8WCT2-F1
#
_entry.id   AF-A0A7I8WCT2-F1
#
_cell.length_a   1.000
_cell.length_b   1.000
_cell.length_c   1.000
_cell.angle_alpha   90.00
_cell.angle_beta   90.00
_cell.angle_gamma   90.00
#
_symmetry.space_group_name_H-M   'P 1'
#
loop_
_entity.id
_entity.type
_entity.pdbx_description
1 polymer ?
#
loop_
_entity_poly.entity_id
_entity_poly.type
_entity_poly.pdbx_seq_one_letter_code
_entity_poly.pdbx_strand_id
1 'polypeptide(L)'
;MLSIDPNMPKSEWRTGIHGRLLLADEDKSSLLDGGYRKLNTLAHYQVNDGAVMALMPKQSSTYNLSQTSDKSGSSHRTYEVISSSPSFARSLSPTDTLEHPSHNKTYHLVHPNGTGRARLQADKGKMVSEVYLTRLLATKKTLQQYMDDLFEALFSTSHRGEVMPLAIKYMFDFLDDQAIQHAIRDPDVVHTWKSNSLPLRFWVTIVKNPDFIFDVFKSNTTDSCLSVVAQTFMESCSMSEQKLGKDSPATKLLYAKEIPKYKKWVVK
;
A
#
# COMPACT_ATOMS: atom_id res chain seq x y z
N MET A 1 -4.74 -1.32 -5.75
CA MET A 1 -5.06 -0.40 -6.85
C MET A 1 -3.76 0.34 -7.14
N LEU A 2 -3.07 -0.02 -8.22
CA LEU A 2 -1.90 0.73 -8.66
C LEU A 2 -2.46 2.07 -9.15
N SER A 3 -2.08 3.17 -8.52
CA SER A 3 -2.30 4.50 -9.07
C SER A 3 -1.48 4.57 -10.35
N ILE A 4 -2.14 4.50 -11.49
CA ILE A 4 -1.46 4.45 -12.79
C ILE A 4 -1.06 5.87 -13.13
N ASP A 5 0.24 6.14 -13.08
CA ASP A 5 0.81 7.35 -13.65
C ASP A 5 0.49 7.37 -15.16
N PRO A 6 -0.22 8.40 -15.68
CA PRO A 6 -0.50 8.53 -17.11
C PRO A 6 0.76 8.58 -18.01
N ASN A 7 1.96 8.68 -17.42
CA ASN A 7 3.25 8.68 -18.10
C ASN A 7 3.94 7.30 -18.22
N MET A 8 3.34 6.20 -17.74
CA MET A 8 3.97 4.87 -17.87
C MET A 8 4.20 4.45 -19.35
N PRO A 9 5.35 3.83 -19.69
CA PRO A 9 5.61 3.32 -21.03
C PRO A 9 4.63 2.20 -21.43
N LYS A 10 4.33 2.09 -22.73
CA LYS A 10 3.41 1.06 -23.25
C LYS A 10 4.15 -0.25 -23.49
N SER A 11 3.53 -1.36 -23.13
CA SER A 11 4.04 -2.71 -23.42
C SER A 11 3.70 -3.12 -24.86
N GLU A 12 4.72 -3.46 -25.64
CA GLU A 12 4.61 -4.04 -26.98
C GLU A 12 4.79 -5.57 -26.90
N TRP A 13 3.91 -6.32 -27.56
CA TRP A 13 4.13 -7.75 -27.76
C TRP A 13 4.58 -8.01 -29.20
N ARG A 14 5.64 -8.82 -29.34
CA ARG A 14 6.18 -9.21 -30.64
C ARG A 14 5.90 -10.69 -30.87
N THR A 15 4.96 -11.00 -31.76
CA THR A 15 4.84 -12.36 -32.30
C THR A 15 5.85 -12.55 -33.40
N GLY A 16 6.55 -13.68 -33.38
CA GLY A 16 7.49 -14.06 -34.43
C GLY A 16 6.88 -13.95 -35.84
N ILE A 17 7.73 -13.56 -36.78
CA ILE A 17 7.63 -13.48 -38.24
C ILE A 17 6.46 -12.64 -38.84
N HIS A 18 5.29 -12.46 -38.22
CA HIS A 18 4.14 -11.81 -38.90
C HIS A 18 3.28 -10.81 -38.11
N GLY A 19 3.68 -10.30 -36.94
CA GLY A 19 2.88 -9.24 -36.31
C GLY A 19 3.52 -8.53 -35.12
N ARG A 20 3.32 -7.20 -35.05
CA ARG A 20 3.52 -6.43 -33.82
C ARG A 20 2.14 -6.10 -33.27
N LEU A 21 1.87 -6.45 -32.02
CA LEU A 21 0.63 -6.10 -31.34
C LEU A 21 0.95 -5.20 -30.16
N LEU A 22 0.40 -3.98 -30.16
CA LEU A 22 0.49 -3.09 -29.02
C LEU A 22 -0.56 -3.51 -27.99
N LEU A 23 -0.13 -3.83 -26.77
CA LEU A 23 -1.03 -4.16 -25.68
C LEU A 23 -1.39 -2.86 -24.95
N ALA A 24 -2.65 -2.72 -24.58
CA ALA A 24 -3.13 -1.59 -23.80
C ALA A 24 -4.22 -2.05 -22.83
N ASP A 25 -4.31 -1.38 -21.67
CA ASP A 25 -5.36 -1.64 -20.68
C ASP A 25 -6.75 -1.49 -21.28
N GLU A 26 -6.91 -0.57 -22.24
CA GLU A 26 -8.10 -0.39 -23.06
C GLU A 26 -7.77 -0.17 -24.53
N ASP A 27 -8.49 -0.84 -25.41
CA ASP A 27 -8.44 -0.65 -26.86
C ASP A 27 -9.78 -1.01 -27.53
N LYS A 28 -9.79 -1.07 -28.87
CA LYS A 28 -10.99 -1.43 -29.65
C LYS A 28 -11.49 -2.85 -29.41
N SER A 29 -10.64 -3.72 -28.85
CA SER A 29 -10.99 -5.11 -28.54
C SER A 29 -11.52 -5.28 -27.11
N SER A 30 -11.48 -4.24 -26.27
CA SER A 30 -11.91 -4.32 -24.87
C SER A 30 -13.37 -4.73 -24.72
N LEU A 31 -13.60 -5.68 -23.81
CA LEU A 31 -14.92 -6.23 -23.53
C LEU A 31 -15.80 -5.21 -22.79
N LEU A 32 -17.05 -5.07 -23.26
CA LEU A 32 -18.09 -4.30 -22.61
C LEU A 32 -19.11 -5.26 -21.99
N ASP A 33 -19.29 -5.17 -20.68
CA ASP A 33 -20.22 -5.99 -19.90
C ASP A 33 -21.10 -5.10 -19.03
N GLY A 34 -22.41 -5.09 -19.28
CA GLY A 34 -23.38 -4.36 -18.44
C GLY A 34 -23.11 -2.85 -18.30
N GLY A 35 -22.54 -2.21 -19.32
CA GLY A 35 -22.15 -0.80 -19.27
C GLY A 35 -20.81 -0.52 -18.58
N TYR A 36 -20.09 -1.56 -18.15
CA TYR A 36 -18.72 -1.48 -17.66
C TYR A 36 -17.74 -2.00 -18.71
N ARG A 37 -16.57 -1.38 -18.81
CA ARG A 37 -15.45 -1.87 -19.63
C ARG A 37 -14.50 -2.70 -18.78
N LYS A 38 -14.17 -3.91 -19.25
CA LYS A 38 -13.17 -4.76 -18.59
C LYS A 38 -11.77 -4.39 -19.08
N LEU A 39 -10.84 -4.18 -18.15
CA LEU A 39 -9.43 -3.96 -18.49
C LEU A 39 -8.84 -5.22 -19.14
N ASN A 40 -8.10 -5.01 -20.23
CA ASN A 40 -7.51 -6.09 -21.00
C ASN A 40 -6.39 -6.77 -20.19
N THR A 41 -6.37 -8.09 -20.20
CA THR A 41 -5.33 -8.91 -19.54
C THR A 41 -4.46 -9.60 -20.59
N LEU A 42 -3.36 -10.22 -20.18
CA LEU A 42 -2.58 -11.08 -21.09
C LEU A 42 -3.43 -12.22 -21.69
N ALA A 43 -4.38 -12.76 -20.92
CA ALA A 43 -5.30 -13.79 -21.38
C ALA A 43 -6.31 -13.26 -22.42
N HIS A 44 -6.71 -11.99 -22.33
CA HIS A 44 -7.55 -11.34 -23.34
C HIS A 44 -6.88 -11.36 -24.73
N TYR A 45 -5.57 -11.10 -24.75
CA TYR A 45 -4.75 -11.13 -25.97
C TYR A 45 -4.20 -12.52 -26.32
N GLN A 46 -4.56 -13.57 -25.57
CA GLN A 46 -4.06 -14.93 -25.77
C GLN A 46 -2.52 -15.01 -25.79
N VAL A 47 -1.87 -14.22 -24.94
CA VAL A 47 -0.41 -14.27 -24.80
C VAL A 47 -0.03 -15.60 -24.15
N ASN A 48 0.72 -16.42 -24.89
CA ASN A 48 1.16 -17.75 -24.45
C ASN A 48 2.40 -17.66 -23.55
N ASP A 49 2.65 -18.74 -22.80
CA ASP A 49 3.91 -18.90 -22.07
C ASP A 49 5.12 -18.87 -23.04
N GLY A 50 6.22 -18.29 -22.60
CA GLY A 50 7.42 -18.05 -23.43
C GLY A 50 7.29 -16.93 -24.47
N ALA A 51 6.19 -16.16 -24.47
CA ALA A 51 6.02 -15.00 -25.33
C ALA A 51 7.08 -13.92 -25.11
N VAL A 52 7.60 -13.35 -26.20
CA VAL A 52 8.57 -12.24 -26.16
C VAL A 52 7.84 -10.90 -26.20
N MET A 53 8.03 -10.08 -25.16
CA MET A 53 7.51 -8.72 -25.06
C MET A 53 8.65 -7.70 -25.04
N ALA A 54 8.39 -6.50 -25.55
CA ALA A 54 9.29 -5.36 -25.52
C ALA A 54 8.58 -4.16 -24.91
N LEU A 55 9.28 -3.32 -24.15
CA LEU A 55 8.74 -2.05 -23.72
C LEU A 55 9.07 -1.00 -24.78
N MET A 56 8.07 -0.25 -25.22
CA MET A 56 8.29 0.85 -26.16
C MET A 56 8.12 2.19 -25.46
N PRO A 57 9.02 3.16 -25.71
CA PRO A 57 8.79 4.54 -25.33
C PRO A 57 7.45 5.00 -25.88
N LYS A 58 6.61 5.59 -25.03
CA LYS A 58 5.39 6.24 -25.48
C LYS A 58 5.82 7.40 -26.36
N GLN A 59 5.65 7.29 -27.68
CA GLN A 59 5.80 8.43 -28.57
C GLN A 59 4.70 9.43 -28.16
N SER A 60 5.10 10.48 -27.44
CA SER A 60 4.23 11.63 -27.21
C SER A 60 3.83 12.13 -28.59
N SER A 61 2.55 12.01 -28.92
CA SER A 61 2.00 12.58 -30.14
C SER A 61 2.00 14.11 -30.05
N THR A 62 3.18 14.72 -30.17
CA THR A 62 3.36 16.13 -30.51
C THR A 62 3.17 16.28 -32.01
N TYR A 63 1.98 15.95 -32.50
CA TYR A 63 1.56 16.19 -33.87
C TYR A 63 0.03 16.22 -33.93
N ASN A 64 -0.53 17.25 -33.31
CA ASN A 64 -1.80 17.84 -33.72
C ASN A 64 -1.67 19.37 -33.63
N LEU A 65 -0.62 19.91 -34.25
CA LEU A 65 -0.59 21.32 -34.62
C LEU A 65 -0.15 21.46 -36.08
N SER A 66 -1.02 22.10 -36.85
CA SER A 66 -0.79 22.78 -38.12
C SER A 66 -0.38 21.96 -39.36
N GLN A 67 -1.38 21.49 -40.10
CA GLN A 67 -1.43 21.71 -41.55
C GLN A 67 -2.73 22.42 -41.90
N THR A 68 -2.81 23.70 -41.51
CA THR A 68 -3.62 24.70 -42.18
C THR A 68 -2.75 25.94 -42.34
N SER A 69 -2.70 26.40 -43.57
CA SER A 69 -1.90 27.47 -44.13
C SER A 69 -2.02 28.84 -43.43
N ASP A 70 -0.92 29.58 -43.56
CA ASP A 70 -0.83 31.02 -43.81
C ASP A 70 -0.88 32.05 -42.67
N LYS A 71 0.25 32.79 -42.65
CA LYS A 71 0.42 34.24 -42.46
C LYS A 71 0.58 34.81 -41.05
N SER A 72 1.78 35.39 -40.90
CA SER A 72 2.13 36.63 -40.22
C SER A 72 2.07 36.69 -38.70
N GLY A 73 3.23 37.06 -38.12
CA GLY A 73 3.26 38.21 -37.21
C GLY A 73 3.69 37.93 -35.77
N SER A 74 4.92 38.36 -35.49
CA SER A 74 5.37 38.92 -34.20
C SER A 74 5.61 37.96 -33.03
N SER A 75 6.91 37.79 -32.74
CA SER A 75 7.44 37.38 -31.45
C SER A 75 6.83 38.18 -30.30
N HIS A 76 6.41 37.51 -29.24
CA HIS A 76 6.55 37.95 -27.85
C HIS A 76 6.81 36.72 -26.99
N ARG A 77 8.03 36.64 -26.43
CA ARG A 77 8.41 35.69 -25.38
C ARG A 77 8.05 36.33 -24.05
N THR A 78 7.13 35.73 -23.31
CA THR A 78 6.92 36.03 -21.89
C THR A 78 7.23 34.78 -21.08
N TYR A 79 8.16 34.95 -20.15
CA TYR A 79 8.65 33.97 -19.21
C TYR A 79 7.72 34.03 -18.00
N GLU A 80 6.82 33.06 -17.84
CA GLU A 80 6.03 32.93 -16.61
C GLU A 80 6.64 31.87 -15.70
N VAL A 81 7.20 32.36 -14.60
CA VAL A 81 7.66 31.62 -13.43
C VAL A 81 6.41 31.09 -12.72
N ILE A 82 6.16 29.79 -12.76
CA ILE A 82 5.13 29.16 -11.95
C ILE A 82 5.79 28.62 -10.68
N SER A 83 5.60 29.34 -9.58
CA SER A 83 5.81 28.82 -8.22
C SER A 83 4.75 27.77 -7.93
N SER A 84 5.16 26.52 -7.70
CA SER A 84 4.28 25.42 -7.32
C SER A 84 4.56 24.98 -5.89
N SER A 85 3.81 25.56 -4.94
CA SER A 85 3.53 24.94 -3.64
C SER A 85 2.11 24.34 -3.69
N PRO A 86 1.90 23.06 -3.34
CA PRO A 86 0.57 22.47 -3.35
C PRO A 86 -0.12 22.66 -1.99
N SER A 87 -1.19 23.45 -1.97
CA SER A 87 -2.08 23.57 -0.81
C SER A 87 -3.06 22.40 -0.77
N PHE A 88 -2.95 21.59 0.28
CA PHE A 88 -3.93 20.58 0.69
C PHE A 88 -5.25 21.26 1.10
N ALA A 89 -6.35 20.98 0.39
CA ALA A 89 -7.68 21.21 0.91
C ALA A 89 -8.56 19.97 0.63
N ARG A 90 -8.83 19.25 1.72
CA ARG A 90 -9.85 18.21 1.87
C ARG A 90 -11.21 18.79 1.47
N SER A 91 -11.98 18.08 0.66
CA SER A 91 -13.42 18.31 0.54
C SER A 91 -14.16 17.05 0.98
N LEU A 92 -14.78 17.15 2.15
CA LEU A 92 -15.77 16.23 2.69
C LEU A 92 -17.11 16.94 2.57
N SER A 93 -18.04 16.43 1.76
CA SER A 93 -19.48 16.31 2.04
C SER A 93 -20.24 15.79 0.81
N PRO A 94 -21.30 14.97 1.00
CA PRO A 94 -22.04 14.32 -0.08
C PRO A 94 -23.17 15.23 -0.58
N THR A 95 -23.33 15.34 -1.89
CA THR A 95 -24.52 15.94 -2.49
C THR A 95 -25.00 15.05 -3.62
N ASP A 96 -26.19 14.48 -3.44
CA ASP A 96 -27.00 13.88 -4.49
C ASP A 96 -27.07 14.85 -5.67
N THR A 97 -26.37 14.50 -6.75
CA THR A 97 -26.58 15.10 -8.07
C THR A 97 -26.69 13.98 -9.08
N LEU A 98 -27.83 13.98 -9.75
CA LEU A 98 -28.24 13.12 -10.86
C LEU A 98 -27.08 12.96 -11.86
N GLU A 99 -26.40 11.81 -11.84
CA GLU A 99 -25.32 11.55 -12.78
C GLU A 99 -25.88 11.12 -14.15
N HIS A 100 -25.67 11.99 -15.13
CA HIS A 100 -25.52 11.61 -16.54
C HIS A 100 -24.66 10.33 -16.65
N PRO A 101 -24.97 9.39 -17.56
CA PRO A 101 -24.25 8.13 -17.65
C PRO A 101 -22.80 8.39 -18.06
N SER A 102 -21.91 8.45 -17.09
CA SER A 102 -20.47 8.49 -17.27
C SER A 102 -20.06 7.21 -18.02
N HIS A 103 -19.68 7.35 -19.29
CA HIS A 103 -19.21 6.28 -20.18
C HIS A 103 -17.88 5.61 -19.73
N ASN A 104 -17.49 5.71 -18.45
CA ASN A 104 -16.13 5.40 -17.98
C ASN A 104 -16.09 4.49 -16.76
N LYS A 105 -17.04 3.57 -16.62
CA LYS A 105 -17.00 2.59 -15.53
C LYS A 105 -16.14 1.40 -15.95
N THR A 106 -15.02 1.17 -15.27
CA THR A 106 -14.07 0.10 -15.59
C THR A 106 -13.95 -0.92 -14.45
N TYR A 107 -13.65 -2.18 -14.79
CA TYR A 107 -13.32 -3.22 -13.82
C TYR A 107 -12.23 -4.15 -14.34
N HIS A 108 -11.57 -4.89 -13.44
CA HIS A 108 -10.52 -5.84 -13.83
C HIS A 108 -10.96 -7.28 -13.52
N LEU A 109 -10.77 -7.73 -12.28
CA LEU A 109 -11.09 -9.11 -11.87
C LEU A 109 -12.47 -9.25 -11.22
N VAL A 110 -12.93 -8.22 -10.49
CA VAL A 110 -14.20 -8.27 -9.75
C VAL A 110 -15.17 -7.27 -10.39
N HIS A 111 -16.29 -7.77 -10.91
CA HIS A 111 -17.34 -6.91 -11.47
C HIS A 111 -18.12 -6.20 -10.33
N PRO A 112 -18.31 -4.86 -10.38
CA PRO A 112 -18.98 -4.10 -9.32
C PRO A 112 -20.39 -4.62 -9.00
N ASN A 113 -21.22 -4.87 -10.03
CA ASN A 113 -22.58 -5.40 -9.86
C ASN A 113 -22.64 -6.90 -9.48
N GLY A 114 -21.53 -7.63 -9.51
CA GLY A 114 -21.47 -9.05 -9.11
C GLY A 114 -21.64 -9.25 -7.60
N THR A 115 -21.40 -8.20 -6.81
CA THR A 115 -21.60 -8.19 -5.36
C THR A 115 -23.08 -8.26 -4.95
N GLY A 116 -24.01 -7.80 -5.80
CA GLY A 116 -25.46 -7.86 -5.54
C GLY A 116 -26.04 -9.27 -5.62
N ARG A 117 -25.50 -10.14 -6.49
CA ARG A 117 -25.91 -11.55 -6.59
C ARG A 117 -25.31 -12.44 -5.49
N ALA A 118 -24.30 -11.97 -4.76
CA ALA A 118 -23.72 -12.68 -3.62
C ALA A 118 -24.64 -12.71 -2.38
N ARG A 119 -25.62 -11.79 -2.27
CA ARG A 119 -26.58 -11.76 -1.15
C ARG A 119 -27.60 -12.91 -1.17
N LEU A 120 -27.80 -13.58 -2.30
CA LEU A 120 -28.66 -14.78 -2.40
C LEU A 120 -27.94 -16.08 -1.98
N GLN A 121 -26.67 -16.01 -1.58
CA GLN A 121 -25.85 -17.15 -1.16
C GLN A 121 -25.19 -16.86 0.18
N ALA A 122 -26.00 -16.55 1.20
CA ALA A 122 -25.54 -16.37 2.58
C ALA A 122 -24.77 -17.59 3.14
N ASP A 123 -25.02 -18.79 2.59
CA ASP A 123 -24.33 -20.02 2.98
C ASP A 123 -22.93 -20.17 2.35
N LYS A 124 -22.66 -19.53 1.20
CA LYS A 124 -21.30 -19.51 0.60
C LYS A 124 -20.39 -18.42 1.18
N GLY A 125 -20.94 -17.44 1.89
CA GLY A 125 -20.15 -16.38 2.55
C GLY A 125 -19.18 -16.93 3.60
N LYS A 126 -19.54 -18.03 4.29
CA LYS A 126 -18.70 -18.70 5.29
C LYS A 126 -17.58 -19.54 4.67
N MET A 127 -17.86 -20.28 3.60
CA MET A 127 -16.82 -21.03 2.87
C MET A 127 -15.80 -20.10 2.21
N VAL A 128 -16.27 -18.95 1.71
CA VAL A 128 -15.42 -17.95 1.07
C VAL A 128 -14.50 -17.26 2.10
N SER A 129 -14.97 -16.94 3.30
CA SER A 129 -14.11 -16.36 4.36
C SER A 129 -13.06 -17.33 4.90
N GLU A 130 -13.36 -18.63 4.98
CA GLU A 130 -12.43 -19.67 5.44
C GLU A 130 -11.27 -19.90 4.45
N VAL A 131 -11.56 -19.93 3.15
CA VAL A 131 -10.53 -20.01 2.08
C VAL A 131 -9.63 -18.79 2.09
N TYR A 132 -10.16 -17.60 2.39
CA TYR A 132 -9.34 -16.39 2.54
C TYR A 132 -8.44 -16.44 3.76
N LEU A 133 -8.92 -16.99 4.89
CA LEU A 133 -8.09 -17.13 6.08
C LEU A 133 -6.89 -18.06 5.84
N THR A 134 -7.09 -19.20 5.18
CA THR A 134 -5.98 -20.10 4.82
C THR A 134 -4.95 -19.41 3.92
N ARG A 135 -5.39 -18.59 2.96
CA ARG A 135 -4.49 -17.80 2.10
C ARG A 135 -3.73 -16.74 2.90
N LEU A 136 -4.39 -16.04 3.82
CA LEU A 136 -3.74 -15.08 4.71
C LEU A 136 -2.68 -15.75 5.59
N LEU A 137 -2.99 -16.94 6.12
CA LEU A 137 -2.05 -17.74 6.92
C LEU A 137 -0.84 -18.21 6.09
N ALA A 138 -1.06 -18.60 4.83
CA ALA A 138 0.03 -18.97 3.93
C ALA A 138 0.96 -17.78 3.63
N THR A 139 0.41 -16.61 3.33
CA THR A 139 1.19 -15.38 3.16
C THR A 139 1.92 -15.00 4.44
N LYS A 140 1.24 -15.03 5.58
CA LYS A 140 1.85 -14.79 6.90
C LYS A 140 3.05 -15.71 7.13
N LYS A 141 2.88 -17.01 6.92
CA LYS A 141 3.96 -18.00 7.09
C LYS A 141 5.16 -17.69 6.20
N THR A 142 4.92 -17.23 4.97
CA THR A 142 5.98 -16.86 4.03
C THR A 142 6.75 -15.61 4.48
N LEU A 143 6.06 -14.65 5.10
CA LEU A 143 6.64 -13.39 5.58
C LEU A 143 7.20 -13.46 7.01
N GLN A 144 6.97 -14.57 7.73
CA GLN A 144 7.22 -14.67 9.16
C GLN A 144 8.68 -14.39 9.54
N GLN A 145 9.65 -14.98 8.83
CA GLN A 145 11.07 -14.76 9.13
C GLN A 145 11.47 -13.28 8.97
N TYR A 146 11.03 -12.62 7.90
CA TYR A 146 11.31 -11.21 7.67
C TYR A 146 10.70 -10.30 8.74
N MET A 147 9.52 -10.67 9.26
CA MET A 147 8.91 -9.96 10.38
C MET A 147 9.67 -10.16 11.68
N ASP A 148 10.09 -11.40 11.97
CA ASP A 148 10.89 -11.72 13.15
C ASP A 148 12.22 -10.93 13.11
N ASP A 149 12.93 -10.96 11.99
CA ASP A 149 14.20 -10.25 11.81
C ASP A 149 14.04 -8.73 11.95
N LEU A 150 12.96 -8.16 11.38
CA LEU A 150 12.65 -6.73 11.51
C LEU A 150 12.36 -6.35 12.95
N PHE A 151 11.50 -7.10 13.64
CA PHE A 151 11.10 -6.76 15.01
C PHE A 151 12.25 -6.97 15.98
N GLU A 152 13.04 -8.02 15.77
CA GLU A 152 14.25 -8.25 16.53
C GLU A 152 15.24 -7.10 16.32
N ALA A 153 15.48 -6.65 15.09
CA ALA A 153 16.38 -5.52 14.82
C ALA A 153 15.88 -4.19 15.41
N LEU A 154 14.56 -3.96 15.45
CA LEU A 154 13.98 -2.70 15.96
C LEU A 154 13.86 -2.65 17.49
N PHE A 155 13.61 -3.80 18.14
CA PHE A 155 13.51 -3.87 19.60
C PHE A 155 14.84 -4.18 20.29
N SER A 156 15.75 -4.89 19.62
CA SER A 156 16.98 -5.34 20.27
C SER A 156 17.94 -4.20 20.55
N THR A 157 18.43 -4.19 21.77
CA THR A 157 19.46 -3.27 22.29
C THR A 157 20.90 -3.74 22.01
N SER A 158 21.07 -4.95 21.45
CA SER A 158 22.38 -5.59 21.18
C SER A 158 22.31 -6.64 20.08
N HIS A 159 21.61 -6.38 18.99
CA HIS A 159 21.67 -7.29 17.86
C HIS A 159 23.11 -7.25 17.27
N ARG A 160 23.76 -8.41 17.17
CA ARG A 160 25.09 -8.60 16.53
C ARG A 160 26.28 -7.83 17.14
N GLY A 161 26.24 -7.54 18.44
CA GLY A 161 27.33 -6.85 19.12
C GLY A 161 27.41 -5.34 18.81
N GLU A 162 26.39 -4.78 18.16
CA GLU A 162 26.25 -3.33 18.01
C GLU A 162 25.71 -2.71 19.29
N VAL A 163 26.32 -1.60 19.69
CA VAL A 163 25.93 -0.82 20.86
C VAL A 163 24.63 -0.07 20.54
N MET A 164 23.68 -0.04 21.49
CA MET A 164 22.45 0.76 21.37
C MET A 164 22.77 2.20 20.90
N PRO A 165 22.02 2.76 19.95
CA PRO A 165 22.20 4.16 19.55
C PRO A 165 22.15 5.11 20.76
N LEU A 166 23.18 5.95 20.91
CA LEU A 166 23.34 6.84 22.07
C LEU A 166 22.12 7.74 22.30
N ALA A 167 21.46 8.19 21.23
CA ALA A 167 20.25 9.00 21.31
C ALA A 167 19.09 8.26 22.00
N ILE A 168 18.93 6.96 21.73
CA ILE A 168 17.89 6.13 22.37
C ILE A 168 18.23 5.96 23.84
N LYS A 169 19.48 5.60 24.15
CA LYS A 169 19.94 5.43 25.54
C LYS A 169 19.72 6.70 26.36
N TYR A 170 20.19 7.84 25.85
CA TYR A 170 20.05 9.13 26.50
C TYR A 170 18.57 9.52 26.72
N MET A 171 17.74 9.37 25.68
CA MET A 171 16.32 9.69 25.79
C MET A 171 15.61 8.81 26.82
N PHE A 172 15.92 7.51 26.86
CA PHE A 172 15.29 6.59 27.79
C PHE A 172 15.78 6.79 29.23
N ASP A 173 17.07 7.07 29.43
CA ASP A 173 17.61 7.46 30.74
C ASP A 173 16.96 8.74 31.25
N PHE A 174 16.79 9.74 30.37
CA PHE A 174 16.09 10.97 30.73
C PHE A 174 14.65 10.69 31.20
N LEU A 175 13.91 9.80 30.53
CA LEU A 175 12.56 9.43 30.94
C LEU A 175 12.54 8.70 32.30
N ASP A 176 13.54 7.85 32.56
CA ASP A 176 13.70 7.16 33.84
C ASP A 176 14.00 8.18 34.97
N ASP A 177 14.92 9.11 34.73
CA ASP A 177 15.25 10.18 35.68
C ASP A 177 14.05 11.08 35.99
N GLN A 178 13.25 11.42 34.97
CA GLN A 178 12.00 12.18 35.17
C GLN A 178 10.99 11.39 36.01
N ALA A 179 10.87 10.08 35.80
CA ALA A 179 9.99 9.25 36.63
C ALA A 179 10.45 9.24 38.10
N ILE A 180 11.76 9.13 38.34
CA ILE A 180 12.35 9.19 39.69
C ILE A 180 12.09 10.55 40.35
N GLN A 181 12.37 11.65 39.64
CA GLN A 181 12.17 13.02 40.14
C GLN A 181 10.72 13.30 40.55
N HIS A 182 9.76 12.74 39.82
CA HIS A 182 8.33 12.88 40.10
C HIS A 182 7.77 11.77 40.99
N ALA A 183 8.62 10.91 41.58
CA ALA A 183 8.24 9.79 42.43
C ALA A 183 7.25 8.81 41.79
N ILE A 184 7.31 8.66 40.46
CA ILE A 184 6.53 7.68 39.70
C ILE A 184 7.19 6.31 39.87
N ARG A 185 6.54 5.44 40.65
CA ARG A 185 7.04 4.08 40.97
C ARG A 185 6.47 2.99 40.07
N ASP A 186 5.44 3.31 39.30
CA ASP A 186 4.78 2.37 38.41
C ASP A 186 5.60 2.18 37.12
N PRO A 187 6.20 1.00 36.89
CA PRO A 187 6.99 0.73 35.69
C PRO A 187 6.14 0.78 34.41
N ASP A 188 4.82 0.59 34.48
CA ASP A 188 3.94 0.64 33.31
C ASP A 188 3.83 2.06 32.74
N VAL A 189 3.92 3.08 33.61
CA VAL A 189 3.93 4.49 33.19
C VAL A 189 5.21 4.78 32.38
N VAL A 190 6.36 4.36 32.91
CA VAL A 190 7.66 4.57 32.26
C VAL A 190 7.75 3.79 30.94
N HIS A 191 7.28 2.54 30.93
CA HIS A 191 7.16 1.74 29.71
C HIS A 191 6.27 2.45 28.67
N THR A 192 5.14 3.02 29.09
CA THR A 192 4.23 3.76 28.23
C THR A 192 4.88 5.02 27.65
N TRP A 193 5.68 5.75 28.45
CA TRP A 193 6.43 6.91 27.97
C TRP A 193 7.46 6.52 26.91
N LYS A 194 8.29 5.51 27.21
CA LYS A 194 9.30 5.00 26.26
C LYS A 194 8.63 4.52 24.97
N SER A 195 7.56 3.73 25.08
CA SER A 195 6.79 3.23 23.93
C SER A 195 6.20 4.35 23.07
N ASN A 196 5.63 5.37 23.71
CA ASN A 196 5.04 6.52 23.02
C ASN A 196 6.08 7.51 22.46
N SER A 197 7.32 7.47 22.94
CA SER A 197 8.38 8.36 22.47
C SER A 197 9.06 7.86 21.19
N LEU A 198 9.29 6.55 21.08
CA LEU A 198 10.09 5.97 20.01
C LEU A 198 9.33 4.93 19.17
N PRO A 199 9.02 3.71 19.65
CA PRO A 199 8.48 2.67 18.77
C PRO A 199 7.14 3.05 18.16
N LEU A 200 6.21 3.63 18.93
CA LEU A 200 4.87 3.98 18.43
C LEU A 200 4.84 5.23 17.55
N ARG A 201 5.93 6.01 17.51
CA ARG A 201 6.02 7.25 16.72
C ARG A 201 6.96 7.09 15.55
N PHE A 202 8.23 6.83 15.83
CA PHE A 202 9.26 6.73 14.82
C PHE A 202 9.18 5.40 14.08
N TRP A 203 9.27 4.27 14.78
CA TRP A 203 9.37 2.97 14.13
C TRP A 203 8.11 2.56 13.37
N VAL A 204 6.92 2.77 13.96
CA VAL A 204 5.65 2.56 13.24
C VAL A 204 5.59 3.38 11.94
N THR A 205 6.08 4.63 11.96
CA THR A 205 6.08 5.49 10.77
C THR A 205 7.01 4.94 9.70
N ILE A 206 8.22 4.50 10.06
CA ILE A 206 9.18 3.90 9.14
C ILE A 206 8.65 2.59 8.55
N VAL A 207 8.09 1.71 9.39
CA VAL A 207 7.52 0.42 8.94
C VAL A 207 6.37 0.63 7.95
N LYS A 208 5.53 1.65 8.15
CA LYS A 208 4.42 1.96 7.23
C LYS A 208 4.86 2.68 5.96
N ASN A 209 5.97 3.40 5.99
CA ASN A 209 6.42 4.27 4.90
C ASN A 209 7.88 3.97 4.55
N PRO A 210 8.15 2.79 3.95
CA PRO A 210 9.50 2.44 3.49
C PRO A 210 10.05 3.42 2.45
N ASP A 211 9.16 4.11 1.72
CA ASP A 211 9.44 5.18 0.78
C ASP A 211 10.08 6.44 1.40
N PHE A 212 10.11 6.55 2.74
CA PHE A 212 10.88 7.59 3.44
C PHE A 212 12.37 7.29 3.51
N ILE A 213 12.75 6.02 3.35
CA ILE A 213 14.15 5.56 3.44
C ILE A 213 14.65 5.09 2.07
N PHE A 214 13.78 4.46 1.28
CA PHE A 214 14.13 3.82 0.02
C PHE A 214 13.39 4.47 -1.14
N ASP A 215 14.05 4.58 -2.30
CA ASP A 215 13.41 5.01 -3.54
C ASP A 215 12.59 3.86 -4.14
N VAL A 216 11.38 3.65 -3.60
CA VAL A 216 10.49 2.55 -3.98
C VAL A 216 9.04 3.03 -4.13
N PHE A 217 8.35 2.49 -5.13
CA PHE A 217 6.92 2.75 -5.29
C PHE A 217 6.10 1.86 -4.33
N LYS A 218 5.41 2.50 -3.37
CA LYS A 218 4.49 1.81 -2.45
C LYS A 218 3.10 1.68 -3.08
N SER A 219 2.72 0.45 -3.46
CA SER A 219 1.35 0.17 -3.93
C SER A 219 0.33 0.18 -2.78
N ASN A 220 -0.96 0.41 -3.07
CA ASN A 220 -2.03 0.33 -2.05
C ASN A 220 -2.12 -1.06 -1.37
N THR A 221 -1.77 -2.13 -2.09
CA THR A 221 -1.75 -3.48 -1.53
C THR A 221 -0.60 -3.61 -0.53
N THR A 222 0.58 -3.12 -0.89
CA THR A 222 1.74 -3.06 0.00
C THR A 222 1.45 -2.23 1.24
N ASP A 223 0.85 -1.05 1.08
CA ASP A 223 0.44 -0.16 2.19
C ASP A 223 -0.54 -0.85 3.15
N SER A 224 -1.51 -1.61 2.61
CA SER A 224 -2.43 -2.41 3.40
C SER A 224 -1.72 -3.52 4.19
N CYS A 225 -0.77 -4.23 3.57
CA CYS A 225 0.03 -5.26 4.22
C CYS A 225 0.93 -4.68 5.33
N LEU A 226 1.63 -3.58 5.05
CA LEU A 226 2.47 -2.89 6.03
C LEU A 226 1.67 -2.32 7.20
N SER A 227 0.42 -1.91 6.97
CA SER A 227 -0.48 -1.50 8.04
C SER A 227 -0.80 -2.65 9.00
N VAL A 228 -0.93 -3.89 8.52
CA VAL A 228 -1.09 -5.07 9.39
C VAL A 228 0.19 -5.33 10.19
N VAL A 229 1.36 -5.24 9.56
CA VAL A 229 2.66 -5.40 10.25
C VAL A 229 2.84 -4.34 11.34
N ALA A 230 2.55 -3.08 11.03
CA ALA A 230 2.61 -1.97 11.97
C ALA A 230 1.62 -2.16 13.14
N GLN A 231 0.41 -2.67 12.87
CA GLN A 231 -0.55 -3.00 13.92
C GLN A 231 0.01 -4.06 14.88
N THR A 232 0.59 -5.14 14.35
CA THR A 232 1.25 -6.17 15.16
C THR A 232 2.41 -5.59 15.99
N PHE A 233 3.19 -4.68 15.41
CA PHE A 233 4.27 -3.98 16.12
C PHE A 233 3.72 -3.13 17.28
N MET A 234 2.67 -2.34 17.05
CA MET A 234 2.02 -1.53 18.08
C MET A 234 1.46 -2.39 19.22
N GLU A 235 0.84 -3.52 18.90
CA GLU A 235 0.30 -4.45 19.89
C GLU A 235 1.39 -5.10 20.74
N SER A 236 2.59 -5.28 20.16
CA SER A 236 3.77 -5.77 20.88
C SER A 236 4.31 -4.77 21.91
N CYS A 237 4.03 -3.47 21.72
CA CYS A 237 4.41 -2.41 22.65
C CYS A 237 3.33 -2.12 23.72
N SER A 238 2.21 -2.86 23.73
CA SER A 238 1.15 -2.65 24.72
C SER A 238 1.36 -3.50 25.97
N MET A 239 1.11 -2.94 27.15
CA MET A 239 1.07 -3.69 28.42
C MET A 239 -0.22 -4.50 28.59
N SER A 240 -1.29 -4.17 27.86
CA SER A 240 -2.59 -4.86 27.98
C SER A 240 -2.55 -6.28 27.40
N GLU A 241 -3.14 -7.25 28.10
CA GLU A 241 -3.37 -8.58 27.51
C GLU A 241 -4.31 -8.52 26.30
N GLN A 242 -4.02 -9.34 25.28
CA GLN A 242 -4.89 -9.45 24.11
C GLN A 242 -6.15 -10.23 24.47
N LYS A 243 -7.30 -9.55 24.46
CA LYS A 243 -8.62 -10.19 24.50
C LYS A 243 -9.02 -10.60 23.09
N LEU A 244 -8.87 -11.89 22.79
CA LEU A 244 -9.27 -12.48 21.51
C LEU A 244 -10.65 -13.13 21.67
N GLY A 245 -11.55 -12.82 20.75
CA GLY A 245 -12.92 -13.34 20.70
C GLY A 245 -13.36 -13.62 19.28
N LYS A 246 -14.56 -14.20 19.12
CA LYS A 246 -15.12 -14.54 17.80
C LYS A 246 -15.30 -13.32 16.88
N ASP A 247 -15.46 -12.13 17.46
CA ASP A 247 -15.62 -10.87 16.73
C ASP A 247 -14.29 -10.11 16.54
N SER A 248 -13.15 -10.73 16.89
CA SER A 248 -11.85 -10.10 16.68
C SER A 248 -11.54 -10.02 15.18
N PRO A 249 -11.02 -8.88 14.69
CA PRO A 249 -10.56 -8.75 13.31
C PRO A 249 -9.57 -9.86 12.94
N ALA A 250 -9.68 -10.39 11.71
CA ALA A 250 -8.80 -11.46 11.23
C ALA A 250 -7.30 -11.09 11.33
N THR A 251 -6.97 -9.81 11.18
CA THR A 251 -5.60 -9.28 11.34
C THR A 251 -5.06 -9.44 12.76
N LYS A 252 -5.90 -9.28 13.79
CA LYS A 252 -5.53 -9.54 15.20
C LYS A 252 -5.33 -11.03 15.46
N LEU A 253 -6.18 -11.88 14.89
CA LEU A 253 -6.05 -13.33 15.00
C LEU A 253 -4.79 -13.85 14.27
N LEU A 254 -4.37 -13.15 13.21
CA LEU A 254 -3.27 -13.59 12.35
C LEU A 254 -1.95 -13.68 13.13
N TYR A 255 -1.64 -12.72 14.01
CA TYR A 255 -0.38 -12.65 14.77
C TYR A 255 -0.54 -12.88 16.28
N ALA A 256 -1.72 -13.26 16.74
CA ALA A 256 -2.03 -13.49 18.16
C ALA A 256 -1.03 -14.40 18.89
N LYS A 257 -0.49 -15.42 18.20
CA LYS A 257 0.45 -16.38 18.80
C LYS A 257 1.85 -15.79 19.00
N GLU A 258 2.24 -14.84 18.16
CA GLU A 258 3.57 -14.24 18.16
C GLU A 258 3.67 -13.00 19.06
N ILE A 259 2.55 -12.30 19.31
CA ILE A 259 2.53 -11.10 20.16
C ILE A 259 3.19 -11.34 21.55
N PRO A 260 2.93 -12.43 22.28
CA PRO A 260 3.61 -12.68 23.55
C PRO A 260 5.13 -12.82 23.42
N LYS A 261 5.63 -13.37 22.29
CA LYS A 261 7.07 -13.44 22.00
C LYS A 261 7.63 -12.03 21.79
N TYR A 262 6.96 -11.21 20.98
CA TYR A 262 7.41 -9.85 20.70
C TYR A 262 7.35 -8.93 21.91
N LYS A 263 6.32 -9.04 22.77
CA LYS A 263 6.26 -8.30 24.04
C LYS A 263 7.49 -8.55 24.92
N LYS A 264 8.01 -9.79 24.94
CA LYS A 264 9.24 -10.11 25.69
C LYS A 264 10.47 -9.40 25.13
N TRP A 265 10.50 -9.08 23.84
CA TRP A 265 11.59 -8.31 23.23
C TRP A 265 11.49 -6.82 23.57
N VAL A 266 10.29 -6.28 23.72
CA VAL A 266 10.07 -4.86 24.10
C VAL A 266 10.45 -4.59 25.55
N VAL A 267 10.13 -5.53 26.45
CA VAL A 267 10.39 -5.38 27.89
C VAL A 267 11.87 -5.65 28.27
N LYS A 268 12.63 -6.28 27.38
CA LYS A 268 14.03 -6.65 27.60
C LYS A 268 14.97 -5.49 27.30
#